data_AF-A0A843SL64-F1
#
_entry.id   AF-A0A843SL64-F1
#
_cell.length_a   1.000
_cell.length_b   1.000
_cell.length_c   1.000
_cell.angle_alpha   90.00
_cell.angle_beta   90.00
_cell.angle_gamma   90.00
#
_symmetry.space_group_name_H-M   'P 1'
#
loop_
_entity.id
_entity.type
_entity.pdbx_description
1 polymer ?
#
loop_
_entity_poly.entity_id
_entity_poly.type
_entity_poly.pdbx_seq_one_letter_code
_entity_poly.pdbx_strand_id
1 'polypeptide(L)'
;MPATVTSIAPSRVPGPASAPPPRRRPFRDNPRLILAGIAALVMALVAILTVANRPPALSPDVLSEVVLYALTAADLTMLVALVFVLARNIVKLVVERRHGRPFARFRAKLVALLLGMTLVPAILVLAVGSELLQASVERWFNAPMDEILSSANQIAGDYYQERQLQVSDQATRLARTLSTVDLAQPDVAELRDLISPDITLQRVQMVEVYRIAPPNLGPPGLETVLDIAAPALPAGYSRAGANRLAAQVLAGAEETRSVETLGASGDLLHAASVITSTPGDVVTGVVVATDYLTGDMAARSRRMTQAFEDYNQLRVLKRPLTGVYLSFFLMVTLMILVGATWMGLYLAKRITQPVQMLAAAAREIGAGRLDQHLEPQSNDEFGALTEAFNAMAGELATSRRRVERSTIELERKHVEVEGRRRYIETILERITTGVISIDAAGAVTTINSAAQRLLGLDRHVVGQPLRQVFQRPVFSRSVRCSPGRRRAG
;
A
#
# COMPACT_ATOMS: atom_id res chain seq x y z
N MET A 1 56.30 -1.10 84.71
CA MET A 1 55.62 -2.38 84.42
C MET A 1 54.11 -2.16 84.61
N PRO A 2 53.23 -2.67 83.73
CA PRO A 2 53.25 -2.66 82.27
C PRO A 2 52.18 -1.69 81.70
N ALA A 3 52.22 -1.52 80.39
CA ALA A 3 51.32 -0.70 79.60
C ALA A 3 50.51 -1.57 78.62
N THR A 4 49.31 -1.08 78.28
CA THR A 4 48.60 -1.20 76.98
C THR A 4 48.07 -2.58 76.55
N VAL A 5 46.78 -2.64 76.19
CA VAL A 5 46.26 -2.74 74.81
C VAL A 5 44.75 -3.02 74.87
N THR A 6 43.96 -2.00 74.53
CA THR A 6 42.54 -2.13 74.19
C THR A 6 42.44 -2.36 72.68
N SER A 7 41.74 -3.43 72.30
CA SER A 7 41.56 -3.90 70.92
C SER A 7 40.86 -2.87 70.03
N ILE A 8 41.41 -2.69 68.83
CA ILE A 8 40.92 -1.85 67.73
C ILE A 8 39.95 -2.69 66.88
N ALA A 9 38.70 -2.24 66.76
CA ALA A 9 37.77 -2.71 65.72
C ALA A 9 37.91 -1.79 64.48
N PRO A 10 38.05 -2.33 63.25
CA PRO A 10 38.22 -1.51 62.06
C PRO A 10 36.89 -0.92 61.56
N SER A 11 36.97 0.32 61.10
CA SER A 11 35.94 1.06 60.38
C SER A 11 35.56 0.34 59.07
N ARG A 12 34.25 0.12 58.87
CA ARG A 12 33.72 -0.37 57.59
C ARG A 12 33.90 0.71 56.52
N VAL A 13 34.69 0.39 55.50
CA VAL A 13 34.77 1.12 54.24
C VAL A 13 33.40 1.06 53.53
N PRO A 14 32.88 2.15 52.94
CA PRO A 14 31.68 2.08 52.11
C PRO A 14 32.03 1.33 50.82
N GLY A 15 31.34 0.20 50.56
CA GLY A 15 31.47 -0.53 49.31
C GLY A 15 31.06 0.30 48.08
N PRO A 16 31.51 -0.07 46.88
CA PRO A 16 31.19 0.67 45.66
C PRO A 16 29.68 0.74 45.45
N ALA A 17 29.19 1.95 45.17
CA ALA A 17 27.78 2.23 44.91
C ALA A 17 27.21 1.21 43.91
N SER A 18 26.15 0.52 44.33
CA SER A 18 25.40 -0.41 43.49
C SER A 18 25.04 0.28 42.17
N ALA A 19 25.44 -0.34 41.06
CA ALA A 19 25.11 0.13 39.72
C ALA A 19 23.60 0.40 39.61
N PRO A 20 23.18 1.53 39.01
CA PRO A 20 21.76 1.82 38.85
C PRO A 20 21.09 0.67 38.09
N PRO A 21 19.87 0.26 38.47
CA PRO A 21 19.18 -0.83 37.79
C PRO A 21 19.08 -0.52 36.29
N PRO A 22 19.29 -1.51 35.40
CA PRO A 22 19.24 -1.27 33.97
C PRO A 22 17.87 -0.67 33.64
N ARG A 23 17.86 0.57 33.11
CA ARG A 23 16.65 1.25 32.64
C ARG A 23 15.92 0.28 31.70
N ARG A 24 14.79 -0.26 32.15
CA ARG A 24 13.91 -1.10 31.32
C ARG A 24 13.58 -0.28 30.08
N ARG A 25 14.17 -0.66 28.94
CA ARG A 25 13.85 -0.06 27.64
C ARG A 25 12.36 -0.27 27.42
N PRO A 26 11.57 0.77 27.13
CA PRO A 26 10.14 0.63 26.95
C PRO A 26 9.88 -0.39 25.83
N PHE A 27 8.89 -1.25 26.04
CA PHE A 27 8.48 -2.39 25.19
C PHE A 27 8.26 -2.05 23.69
N ARG A 28 8.25 -0.75 23.34
CA ARG A 28 8.04 -0.19 22.01
C ARG A 28 9.25 -0.16 21.07
N ASP A 29 10.48 -0.33 21.57
CA ASP A 29 11.71 -0.24 20.75
C ASP A 29 12.48 -1.57 20.71
N ASN A 30 11.79 -2.72 20.76
CA ASN A 30 12.44 -4.03 20.64
C ASN A 30 12.53 -4.49 19.17
N PRO A 31 13.69 -4.36 18.49
CA PRO A 31 13.87 -4.81 17.10
C PRO A 31 13.52 -6.29 16.91
N ARG A 32 13.58 -7.11 17.98
CA ARG A 32 13.27 -8.54 17.98
C ARG A 32 11.78 -8.85 17.72
N LEU A 33 10.86 -8.03 18.23
CA LEU A 33 9.41 -8.19 17.96
C LEU A 33 9.06 -7.79 16.52
N ILE A 34 9.80 -6.83 15.96
CA ILE A 34 9.67 -6.40 14.57
C ILE A 34 10.23 -7.47 13.64
N LEU A 35 11.39 -8.02 13.98
CA LEU A 35 11.97 -9.15 13.26
C LEU A 35 11.07 -10.38 13.35
N ALA A 36 10.42 -10.63 14.50
CA ALA A 36 9.47 -11.72 14.66
C ALA A 36 8.18 -11.52 13.86
N GLY A 37 7.64 -10.29 13.80
CA GLY A 37 6.47 -9.97 12.97
C GLY A 37 6.78 -10.08 11.46
N ILE A 38 7.94 -9.58 11.04
CA ILE A 38 8.42 -9.73 9.66
C ILE A 38 8.67 -11.21 9.36
N ALA A 39 9.32 -11.95 10.26
CA ALA A 39 9.57 -13.38 10.08
C ALA A 39 8.27 -14.20 10.03
N ALA A 40 7.24 -13.85 10.81
CA ALA A 40 5.93 -14.49 10.74
C ALA A 40 5.23 -14.20 9.41
N LEU A 41 5.31 -12.97 8.89
CA LEU A 41 4.81 -12.61 7.56
C LEU A 41 5.58 -13.30 6.43
N VAL A 42 6.91 -13.37 6.53
CA VAL A 42 7.76 -14.08 5.56
C VAL A 42 7.51 -15.59 5.63
N MET A 43 7.32 -16.16 6.82
CA MET A 43 6.94 -17.57 7.00
C MET A 43 5.56 -17.86 6.42
N ALA A 44 4.58 -16.98 6.62
CA ALA A 44 3.27 -17.10 6.00
C ALA A 44 3.36 -17.01 4.46
N LEU A 45 4.14 -16.07 3.93
CA LEU A 45 4.39 -15.94 2.50
C LEU A 45 5.11 -17.17 1.93
N VAL A 46 6.15 -17.68 2.60
CA VAL A 46 6.87 -18.90 2.20
C VAL A 46 5.95 -20.12 2.30
N ALA A 47 5.11 -20.23 3.33
CA ALA A 47 4.12 -21.31 3.42
C ALA A 47 3.12 -21.26 2.26
N ILE A 48 2.64 -20.07 1.88
CA ILE A 48 1.73 -19.92 0.75
C ILE A 48 2.44 -20.19 -0.59
N LEU A 49 3.66 -19.68 -0.77
CA LEU A 49 4.46 -19.93 -1.97
C LEU A 49 4.84 -21.41 -2.10
N THR A 50 5.12 -22.11 -1.01
CA THR A 50 5.43 -23.55 -1.03
C THR A 50 4.20 -24.41 -1.30
N VAL A 51 3.01 -23.97 -0.88
CA VAL A 51 1.74 -24.58 -1.31
C VAL A 51 1.49 -24.31 -2.80
N ALA A 52 1.76 -23.09 -3.28
CA ALA A 52 1.62 -22.70 -4.68
C ALA A 52 2.63 -23.40 -5.62
N ASN A 53 3.82 -23.77 -5.11
CA ASN A 53 4.89 -24.41 -5.88
C ASN A 53 4.86 -25.95 -5.83
N ARG A 54 3.79 -26.56 -5.28
CA ARG A 54 3.55 -28.01 -5.37
C ARG A 54 3.36 -28.36 -6.85
N PRO A 55 4.11 -29.33 -7.43
CA PRO A 55 4.05 -29.60 -8.85
C PRO A 55 2.64 -30.07 -9.23
N PRO A 56 1.90 -29.29 -10.03
CA PRO A 56 0.63 -29.73 -10.56
C PRO A 56 0.93 -30.51 -11.84
N ALA A 57 0.62 -31.79 -11.83
CA ALA A 57 0.47 -32.50 -13.08
C ALA A 57 -0.68 -31.85 -13.86
N LEU A 58 -0.34 -31.23 -15.01
CA LEU A 58 -1.18 -30.97 -16.19
C LEU A 58 -2.13 -29.73 -16.17
N SER A 59 -1.92 -28.85 -17.18
CA SER A 59 -2.83 -27.86 -17.83
C SER A 59 -2.46 -26.35 -17.69
N PRO A 60 -2.58 -25.53 -18.77
CA PRO A 60 -2.34 -24.07 -18.76
C PRO A 60 -3.18 -23.28 -17.75
N ASP A 61 -4.38 -23.77 -17.42
CA ASP A 61 -5.26 -23.15 -16.42
C ASP A 61 -4.60 -23.10 -15.03
N VAL A 62 -3.90 -24.16 -14.64
CA VAL A 62 -3.25 -24.24 -13.33
C VAL A 62 -2.13 -23.22 -13.19
N LEU A 63 -1.38 -22.93 -14.26
CA LEU A 63 -0.35 -21.88 -14.22
C LEU A 63 -0.94 -20.50 -13.95
N SER A 64 -2.07 -20.18 -14.59
CA SER A 64 -2.75 -18.90 -14.38
C SER A 64 -3.35 -18.77 -12.97
N GLU A 65 -3.88 -19.88 -12.43
CA GLU A 65 -4.47 -19.92 -11.09
C GLU A 65 -3.40 -19.81 -10.00
N VAL A 66 -2.28 -20.54 -10.14
CA VAL A 66 -1.14 -20.49 -9.21
C VAL A 66 -0.51 -19.10 -9.17
N VAL A 67 -0.32 -18.46 -10.33
CA VAL A 67 0.21 -17.09 -10.40
C VAL A 67 -0.72 -16.11 -9.68
N LEU A 68 -2.03 -16.24 -9.88
CA LEU A 68 -3.02 -15.39 -9.21
C LEU A 68 -3.01 -15.59 -7.69
N TYR A 69 -2.94 -16.83 -7.20
CA TYR A 69 -2.83 -17.09 -5.75
C TYR A 69 -1.53 -16.54 -5.16
N ALA A 70 -0.39 -16.72 -5.85
CA ALA A 70 0.89 -16.20 -5.38
C ALA A 70 0.89 -14.66 -5.31
N LEU A 71 0.32 -14.00 -6.32
CA LEU A 71 0.18 -12.56 -6.40
C LEU A 71 -0.75 -12.01 -5.30
N THR A 72 -1.94 -12.59 -5.15
CA THR A 72 -2.89 -12.18 -4.09
C THR A 72 -2.33 -12.40 -2.68
N ALA A 73 -1.59 -13.49 -2.46
CA ALA A 73 -0.90 -13.72 -1.20
C ALA A 73 0.22 -12.72 -0.93
N ALA A 74 1.00 -12.35 -1.97
CA ALA A 74 2.03 -11.34 -1.86
C ALA A 74 1.44 -9.96 -1.54
N ASP A 75 0.35 -9.57 -2.21
CA ASP A 75 -0.38 -8.33 -1.93
C ASP A 75 -0.94 -8.30 -0.53
N LEU A 76 -1.59 -9.38 -0.07
CA LEU A 76 -2.12 -9.48 1.28
C LEU A 76 -1.00 -9.36 2.32
N THR A 77 0.12 -10.04 2.10
CA THR A 77 1.31 -9.97 2.95
C THR A 77 1.84 -8.54 3.01
N MET A 78 1.97 -7.86 1.87
CA MET A 78 2.48 -6.51 1.80
C MET A 78 1.52 -5.49 2.41
N LEU A 79 0.21 -5.68 2.22
CA LEU A 79 -0.85 -4.88 2.85
C LEU A 79 -0.80 -5.03 4.38
N VAL A 80 -0.73 -6.25 4.90
CA VAL A 80 -0.64 -6.51 6.34
C VAL A 80 0.65 -5.92 6.92
N ALA A 81 1.79 -6.07 6.23
CA ALA A 81 3.06 -5.48 6.63
C ALA A 81 2.97 -3.94 6.67
N LEU A 82 2.38 -3.32 5.65
CA LEU A 82 2.17 -1.88 5.58
C LEU A 82 1.25 -1.37 6.68
N VAL A 83 0.12 -2.04 6.93
CA VAL A 83 -0.81 -1.72 8.02
C VAL A 83 -0.11 -1.85 9.37
N PHE A 84 0.68 -2.90 9.58
CA PHE A 84 1.46 -3.07 10.80
C PHE A 84 2.49 -1.94 10.99
N VAL A 85 3.22 -1.57 9.94
CA VAL A 85 4.18 -0.46 9.97
C VAL A 85 3.47 0.86 10.27
N LEU A 86 2.37 1.18 9.57
CA LEU A 86 1.57 2.38 9.82
C LEU A 86 1.04 2.40 11.25
N ALA A 87 0.39 1.32 11.70
CA ALA A 87 -0.20 1.22 13.04
C ALA A 87 0.87 1.42 14.11
N ARG A 88 2.03 0.76 13.98
CA ARG A 88 3.17 0.95 14.89
C ARG A 88 3.63 2.41 14.92
N ASN A 89 3.77 3.02 13.75
CA ASN A 89 4.24 4.41 13.64
C ASN A 89 3.23 5.38 14.26
N ILE A 90 1.94 5.21 13.99
CA ILE A 90 0.84 5.99 14.59
C ILE A 90 0.84 5.82 16.10
N VAL A 91 0.91 4.58 16.59
CA VAL A 91 0.94 4.25 18.02
C VAL A 91 2.15 4.89 18.71
N LYS A 92 3.34 4.89 18.08
CA LYS A 92 4.52 5.59 18.57
C LYS A 92 4.29 7.10 18.63
N LEU A 93 3.76 7.67 17.56
CA LEU A 93 3.45 9.10 17.43
C LEU A 93 2.47 9.60 18.50
N VAL A 94 1.38 8.86 18.72
CA VAL A 94 0.34 9.19 19.70
C VAL A 94 0.90 9.16 21.12
N VAL A 95 1.75 8.20 21.44
CA VAL A 95 2.32 8.11 22.79
C VAL A 95 3.45 9.11 23.02
N GLU A 96 4.28 9.41 22.01
CA GLU A 96 5.22 10.53 22.07
C GLU A 96 4.49 11.86 22.30
N ARG A 97 3.31 12.04 21.70
CA ARG A 97 2.44 13.20 21.89
C ARG A 97 1.85 13.27 23.30
N ARG A 98 1.48 12.13 23.90
CA ARG A 98 0.99 12.06 25.30
C ARG A 98 2.08 12.30 26.34
N HIS A 99 3.33 11.90 26.07
CA HIS A 99 4.45 12.12 27.00
C HIS A 99 5.04 13.55 26.93
N GLY A 100 4.37 14.48 26.24
CA GLY A 100 4.77 15.89 26.22
C GLY A 100 6.16 16.15 25.61
N ARG A 101 6.70 15.23 24.80
CA ARG A 101 8.03 15.42 24.22
C ARG A 101 8.01 16.64 23.28
N PRO A 102 8.95 17.60 23.44
CA PRO A 102 9.04 18.75 22.55
C PRO A 102 9.23 18.25 21.11
N PHE A 103 8.63 18.95 20.13
CA PHE A 103 8.64 18.64 18.69
C PHE A 103 7.90 17.38 18.20
N ALA A 104 7.27 16.56 19.06
CA ALA A 104 6.47 15.40 18.61
C ALA A 104 5.31 15.78 17.66
N ARG A 105 4.69 16.94 17.88
CA ARG A 105 3.61 17.48 17.03
C ARG A 105 4.09 17.83 15.61
N PHE A 106 5.31 18.37 15.49
CA PHE A 106 5.89 18.73 14.19
C PHE A 106 6.18 17.47 13.38
N ARG A 107 6.84 16.48 14.00
CA ARG A 107 7.11 15.18 13.37
C ARG A 107 5.82 14.53 12.85
N ALA A 108 4.77 14.56 13.67
CA ALA A 108 3.47 14.00 13.31
C ALA A 108 2.83 14.70 12.11
N LYS A 109 2.85 16.03 12.09
CA LYS A 109 2.29 16.84 11.01
C LYS A 109 3.03 16.60 9.69
N LEU A 110 4.36 16.50 9.74
CA LEU A 110 5.19 16.23 8.55
C LEU A 110 4.88 14.85 7.95
N VAL A 111 4.85 13.81 8.78
CA VAL A 111 4.54 12.45 8.33
C VAL A 111 3.11 12.36 7.79
N ALA A 112 2.13 12.99 8.45
CA ALA A 112 0.74 13.00 7.99
C ALA A 112 0.58 13.74 6.64
N LEU A 113 1.25 14.88 6.46
CA LEU A 113 1.23 15.63 5.21
C LEU A 113 1.82 14.81 4.06
N LEU A 114 2.99 14.20 4.28
CA LEU A 114 3.63 13.38 3.25
C LEU A 114 2.77 12.16 2.91
N LEU A 115 2.27 11.46 3.93
CA LEU A 115 1.42 10.28 3.72
C LEU A 115 0.16 10.66 2.94
N GLY A 116 -0.51 11.75 3.29
CA GLY A 116 -1.67 12.26 2.56
C GLY A 116 -1.35 12.63 1.12
N MET A 117 -0.22 13.32 0.88
CA MET A 117 0.23 13.71 -0.46
C MET A 117 0.55 12.51 -1.35
N THR A 118 0.97 11.38 -0.77
CA THR A 118 1.23 10.14 -1.53
C THR A 118 0.02 9.22 -1.65
N LEU A 119 -0.86 9.22 -0.63
CA LEU A 119 -2.03 8.35 -0.59
C LEU A 119 -3.06 8.74 -1.65
N VAL A 120 -3.33 10.04 -1.80
CA VAL A 120 -4.35 10.53 -2.73
C VAL A 120 -4.02 10.18 -4.19
N PRO A 121 -2.81 10.47 -4.72
CA PRO A 121 -2.44 10.06 -6.06
C PRO A 121 -2.38 8.54 -6.23
N ALA A 122 -1.90 7.80 -5.23
CA ALA A 122 -1.79 6.34 -5.32
C ALA A 122 -3.18 5.67 -5.40
N ILE A 123 -4.15 6.11 -4.59
CA ILE A 123 -5.53 5.63 -4.67
C ILE A 123 -6.15 6.00 -6.02
N LEU A 124 -5.91 7.22 -6.52
CA LEU A 124 -6.44 7.65 -7.80
C LEU A 124 -5.89 6.80 -8.96
N VAL A 125 -4.59 6.54 -8.98
CA VAL A 125 -3.96 5.67 -9.98
C VAL A 125 -4.51 4.24 -9.90
N LEU A 126 -4.69 3.71 -8.69
CA LEU A 126 -5.29 2.38 -8.50
C LEU A 126 -6.72 2.33 -9.03
N ALA A 127 -7.56 3.31 -8.69
CA ALA A 127 -8.96 3.36 -9.10
C ALA A 127 -9.10 3.53 -10.62
N VAL A 128 -8.48 4.58 -11.18
CA VAL A 128 -8.55 4.89 -12.62
C VAL A 128 -7.86 3.81 -13.44
N GLY A 129 -6.70 3.33 -13.01
CA GLY A 129 -5.96 2.27 -13.70
C GLY A 129 -6.74 0.96 -13.74
N SER A 130 -7.36 0.56 -12.62
CA SER A 130 -8.21 -0.62 -12.56
C SER A 130 -9.44 -0.48 -13.45
N GLU A 131 -10.13 0.67 -13.42
CA GLU A 131 -11.36 0.88 -14.20
C GLU A 131 -11.07 0.93 -15.70
N LEU A 132 -10.06 1.68 -16.13
CA LEU A 132 -9.64 1.75 -17.53
C LEU A 132 -9.27 0.37 -18.05
N LEU A 133 -8.50 -0.40 -17.27
CA LEU A 133 -8.05 -1.70 -17.72
C LEU A 133 -9.19 -2.72 -17.77
N GLN A 134 -10.06 -2.73 -16.75
CA GLN A 134 -11.26 -3.58 -16.76
C GLN A 134 -12.15 -3.24 -17.96
N ALA A 135 -12.37 -1.96 -18.24
CA ALA A 135 -13.14 -1.52 -19.40
C ALA A 135 -12.45 -1.88 -20.73
N SER A 136 -11.12 -1.80 -20.81
CA SER A 136 -10.35 -2.19 -22.00
C SER A 136 -10.42 -3.69 -22.25
N VAL A 137 -10.26 -4.53 -21.23
CA VAL A 137 -10.40 -5.99 -21.34
C VAL A 137 -11.82 -6.35 -21.77
N GLU A 138 -12.83 -5.75 -21.14
CA GLU A 138 -14.23 -6.00 -21.47
C GLU A 138 -14.52 -5.58 -22.93
N ARG A 139 -14.05 -4.42 -23.38
CA ARG A 139 -14.26 -3.96 -24.76
C ARG A 139 -13.53 -4.82 -25.80
N TRP A 140 -12.28 -5.21 -25.53
CA TRP A 140 -11.50 -5.96 -26.51
C TRP A 140 -11.99 -7.39 -26.67
N PHE A 141 -12.52 -7.97 -25.59
CA PHE A 141 -13.03 -9.33 -25.65
C PHE A 141 -14.55 -9.47 -25.81
N ASN A 142 -15.36 -8.42 -25.56
CA ASN A 142 -16.81 -8.44 -25.78
C ASN A 142 -17.24 -7.65 -27.04
N ALA A 143 -16.30 -7.14 -27.84
CA ALA A 143 -16.61 -6.77 -29.21
C ALA A 143 -17.31 -7.98 -29.90
N PRO A 144 -18.27 -7.77 -30.83
CA PRO A 144 -19.45 -8.61 -31.17
C PRO A 144 -19.22 -10.10 -31.54
N MET A 145 -18.01 -10.61 -31.41
CA MET A 145 -17.61 -11.99 -31.61
C MET A 145 -18.44 -12.98 -30.78
N ASP A 146 -18.76 -12.67 -29.52
CA ASP A 146 -19.65 -13.51 -28.70
C ASP A 146 -21.00 -13.71 -29.42
N GLU A 147 -21.64 -12.62 -29.84
CA GLU A 147 -22.95 -12.63 -30.51
C GLU A 147 -22.88 -13.23 -31.92
N ILE A 148 -21.85 -12.91 -32.70
CA ILE A 148 -21.66 -13.41 -34.07
C ILE A 148 -21.38 -14.92 -34.06
N LEU A 149 -20.47 -15.38 -33.20
CA LEU A 149 -20.13 -16.81 -33.10
C LEU A 149 -21.27 -17.60 -32.47
N SER A 150 -21.94 -17.07 -31.44
CA SER A 150 -23.10 -17.75 -30.85
C SER A 150 -24.25 -17.86 -31.85
N SER A 151 -24.56 -16.77 -32.57
CA SER A 151 -25.62 -16.78 -33.58
C SER A 151 -25.30 -17.72 -34.73
N ALA A 152 -24.05 -17.74 -35.19
CA ALA A 152 -23.66 -18.65 -36.26
C ALA A 152 -23.60 -20.12 -35.82
N ASN A 153 -23.17 -20.41 -34.58
CA ASN A 153 -23.25 -21.76 -34.02
C ASN A 153 -24.72 -22.19 -33.82
N GLN A 154 -25.59 -21.26 -33.42
CA GLN A 154 -27.03 -21.50 -33.33
C GLN A 154 -27.65 -21.79 -34.71
N ILE A 155 -27.35 -20.99 -35.73
CA ILE A 155 -27.79 -21.24 -37.12
C ILE A 155 -27.31 -22.61 -37.62
N ALA A 156 -26.06 -22.98 -37.31
CA ALA A 156 -25.52 -24.28 -37.66
C ALA A 156 -26.26 -25.42 -36.95
N GLY A 157 -26.55 -25.27 -35.66
CA GLY A 157 -27.33 -26.24 -34.88
C GLY A 157 -28.77 -26.37 -35.37
N ASP A 158 -29.45 -25.24 -35.58
CA ASP A 158 -30.83 -25.16 -36.07
C ASP A 158 -30.95 -25.84 -37.44
N TYR A 159 -29.97 -25.63 -38.32
CA TYR A 159 -29.93 -26.28 -39.64
C TYR A 159 -29.83 -27.82 -39.53
N TYR A 160 -28.98 -28.34 -38.65
CA TYR A 160 -28.89 -29.79 -38.41
C TYR A 160 -30.19 -30.36 -37.83
N GLN A 161 -30.78 -29.65 -36.86
CA GLN A 161 -32.02 -30.05 -36.22
C GLN A 161 -33.19 -30.06 -37.20
N GLU A 162 -33.32 -29.00 -38.02
CA GLU A 162 -34.33 -28.91 -39.07
C GLU A 162 -34.18 -30.06 -40.07
N ARG A 163 -32.94 -30.36 -40.48
CA ARG A 163 -32.69 -31.45 -41.42
C ARG A 163 -33.02 -32.82 -40.83
N GLN A 164 -32.64 -33.07 -39.57
CA GLN A 164 -33.02 -34.30 -38.86
C GLN A 164 -34.54 -34.47 -38.74
N LEU A 165 -35.27 -33.38 -38.45
CA LEU A 165 -36.73 -33.40 -38.41
C LEU A 165 -37.32 -33.73 -39.79
N GLN A 166 -36.80 -33.11 -40.85
CA GLN A 166 -37.23 -33.41 -42.22
C GLN A 166 -37.02 -34.89 -42.57
N VAL A 167 -35.85 -35.48 -42.26
CA VAL A 167 -35.57 -36.90 -42.51
C VAL A 167 -36.48 -37.81 -41.68
N SER A 168 -36.72 -37.47 -40.42
CA SER A 168 -37.65 -38.18 -39.52
C SER A 168 -39.09 -38.20 -40.06
N ASP A 169 -39.55 -37.07 -40.59
CA ASP A 169 -40.85 -36.95 -41.21
C ASP A 169 -40.94 -37.78 -42.50
N GLN A 170 -39.86 -37.82 -43.29
CA GLN A 170 -39.79 -38.68 -44.48
C GLN A 170 -39.80 -40.17 -44.11
N ALA A 171 -39.03 -40.59 -43.11
CA ALA A 171 -39.03 -41.98 -42.62
C ALA A 171 -40.44 -42.41 -42.18
N THR A 172 -41.15 -41.53 -41.45
CA THR A 172 -42.53 -41.80 -41.00
C THR A 172 -43.51 -41.87 -42.17
N ARG A 173 -43.37 -41.00 -43.18
CA ARG A 173 -44.19 -41.07 -44.39
C ARG A 173 -43.93 -42.36 -45.17
N LEU A 174 -42.67 -42.70 -45.38
CA LEU A 174 -42.27 -43.95 -46.04
C LEU A 174 -42.80 -45.16 -45.31
N ALA A 175 -42.72 -45.20 -43.97
CA ALA A 175 -43.27 -46.31 -43.18
C ALA A 175 -44.78 -46.50 -43.41
N ARG A 176 -45.54 -45.40 -43.48
CA ARG A 176 -46.99 -45.46 -43.78
C ARG A 176 -47.25 -45.92 -45.22
N THR A 177 -46.50 -45.44 -46.20
CA THR A 177 -46.63 -45.90 -47.59
C THR A 177 -46.29 -47.38 -47.70
N LEU A 178 -45.26 -47.85 -47.00
CA LEU A 178 -44.81 -49.24 -47.01
C LEU A 178 -45.75 -50.18 -46.22
N SER A 179 -46.65 -49.66 -45.38
CA SER A 179 -47.65 -50.45 -44.66
C SER A 179 -48.64 -51.18 -45.57
N THR A 180 -48.77 -50.75 -46.83
CA THR A 180 -49.65 -51.35 -47.83
C THR A 180 -49.01 -52.53 -48.58
N VAL A 181 -47.69 -52.72 -48.43
CA VAL A 181 -46.93 -53.77 -49.11
C VAL A 181 -46.68 -54.92 -48.14
N ASP A 182 -46.80 -56.16 -48.63
CA ASP A 182 -46.47 -57.34 -47.83
C ASP A 182 -44.95 -57.58 -47.80
N LEU A 183 -44.31 -57.23 -46.67
CA LEU A 183 -42.87 -57.44 -46.46
C LEU A 183 -42.49 -58.91 -46.21
N ALA A 184 -43.46 -59.82 -46.00
CA ALA A 184 -43.20 -61.24 -45.90
C ALA A 184 -42.84 -61.86 -47.26
N GLN A 185 -43.44 -61.36 -48.35
CA GLN A 185 -43.13 -61.69 -49.74
C GLN A 185 -42.88 -60.41 -50.57
N PRO A 186 -41.73 -59.77 -50.37
CA PRO A 186 -41.49 -58.44 -50.93
C PRO A 186 -41.33 -58.48 -52.45
N ASP A 187 -42.17 -57.74 -53.18
CA ASP A 187 -41.90 -57.37 -54.57
C ASP A 187 -40.93 -56.17 -54.58
N VAL A 188 -39.67 -56.47 -54.91
CA VAL A 188 -38.60 -55.48 -54.96
C VAL A 188 -38.87 -54.41 -56.02
N ALA A 189 -39.59 -54.73 -57.10
CA ALA A 189 -39.92 -53.76 -58.14
C ALA A 189 -40.98 -52.76 -57.63
N GLU A 190 -42.04 -53.25 -56.97
CA GLU A 190 -43.08 -52.41 -56.36
C GLU A 190 -42.48 -51.48 -55.28
N LEU A 191 -41.65 -52.03 -54.38
CA LEU A 191 -40.95 -51.25 -53.35
C LEU A 191 -40.04 -50.17 -53.96
N ARG A 192 -39.32 -50.51 -55.03
CA ARG A 192 -38.46 -49.56 -55.74
C ARG A 192 -39.27 -48.43 -56.36
N ASP A 193 -40.39 -48.71 -57.00
CA ASP A 193 -41.23 -47.69 -57.64
C ASP A 193 -41.89 -46.76 -56.62
N LEU A 194 -42.21 -47.26 -55.42
CA LEU A 194 -42.74 -46.46 -54.31
C LEU A 194 -41.70 -45.51 -53.69
N ILE A 195 -40.44 -45.96 -53.58
CA ILE A 195 -39.36 -45.21 -52.91
C ILE A 195 -38.59 -44.28 -53.86
N SER A 196 -38.47 -44.65 -55.14
CA SER A 196 -37.69 -43.90 -56.14
C SER A 196 -38.09 -42.42 -56.26
N PRO A 197 -39.37 -42.01 -56.16
CA PRO A 197 -39.75 -40.61 -56.19
C PRO A 197 -39.11 -39.79 -55.05
N ASP A 198 -39.00 -40.32 -53.83
CA ASP A 198 -38.44 -39.59 -52.71
C ASP A 198 -36.92 -39.37 -52.85
N ILE A 199 -36.23 -40.28 -53.51
CA ILE A 199 -34.79 -40.17 -53.80
C ILE A 199 -34.55 -39.27 -55.02
N THR A 200 -35.37 -39.39 -56.06
CA THR A 200 -35.26 -38.59 -57.30
C THR A 200 -35.58 -37.11 -57.04
N LEU A 201 -36.56 -36.84 -56.18
CA LEU A 201 -36.94 -35.49 -55.74
C LEU A 201 -36.03 -34.95 -54.62
N GLN A 202 -34.94 -35.64 -54.27
CA GLN A 202 -33.97 -35.24 -53.24
C GLN A 202 -34.59 -34.95 -51.87
N ARG A 203 -35.68 -35.64 -51.53
CA ARG A 203 -36.31 -35.54 -50.22
C ARG A 203 -35.46 -36.23 -49.15
N VAL A 204 -34.84 -37.34 -49.55
CA VAL A 204 -33.85 -38.12 -48.82
C VAL A 204 -32.84 -38.62 -49.84
N GLN A 205 -31.62 -38.91 -49.40
CA GLN A 205 -30.56 -39.35 -50.30
C GLN A 205 -30.38 -40.86 -50.28
N MET A 206 -30.84 -41.56 -49.26
CA MET A 206 -30.83 -43.01 -49.23
C MET A 206 -32.00 -43.53 -48.40
N VAL A 207 -32.57 -44.66 -48.81
CA VAL A 207 -33.63 -45.36 -48.09
C VAL A 207 -33.29 -46.83 -48.03
N GLU A 208 -33.28 -47.36 -46.82
CA GLU A 208 -33.05 -48.77 -46.53
C GLU A 208 -34.29 -49.35 -45.86
N VAL A 209 -34.81 -50.44 -46.41
CA VAL A 209 -35.98 -51.16 -45.87
C VAL A 209 -35.52 -52.48 -45.31
N TYR A 210 -35.85 -52.73 -44.06
CA TYR A 210 -35.54 -53.95 -43.33
C TYR A 210 -36.81 -54.71 -43.01
N ARG A 211 -36.79 -56.02 -43.20
CA ARG A 211 -37.84 -56.91 -42.69
C ARG A 211 -37.38 -57.61 -41.42
N ILE A 212 -38.34 -57.98 -40.58
CA ILE A 212 -38.09 -58.83 -39.43
C ILE A 212 -37.86 -60.26 -39.92
N ALA A 213 -36.67 -60.80 -39.71
CA ALA A 213 -36.39 -62.21 -39.98
C ALA A 213 -37.12 -63.09 -38.95
N PRO A 214 -37.69 -64.24 -39.37
CA PRO A 214 -38.35 -65.15 -38.44
C PRO A 214 -37.36 -65.60 -37.34
N PRO A 215 -37.81 -65.67 -36.07
CA PRO A 215 -36.92 -65.91 -34.94
C PRO A 215 -36.41 -67.35 -34.94
N ASN A 216 -35.23 -67.59 -35.52
CA ASN A 216 -34.50 -68.84 -35.32
C ASN A 216 -33.62 -68.69 -34.06
N LEU A 217 -34.21 -69.00 -32.89
CA LEU A 217 -33.56 -69.13 -31.58
C LEU A 217 -32.69 -67.93 -31.12
N GLY A 218 -33.11 -66.69 -31.40
CA GLY A 218 -32.46 -65.46 -30.93
C GLY A 218 -33.36 -64.22 -31.04
N PRO A 219 -32.89 -63.01 -30.66
CA PRO A 219 -33.63 -61.77 -30.92
C PRO A 219 -33.91 -61.62 -32.43
N PRO A 220 -35.03 -60.99 -32.83
CA PRO A 220 -35.37 -60.83 -34.23
C PRO A 220 -34.23 -60.14 -34.99
N GLY A 221 -33.65 -60.86 -35.96
CA GLY A 221 -32.66 -60.30 -36.86
C GLY A 221 -33.33 -59.42 -37.91
N LEU A 222 -32.67 -58.35 -38.34
CA LEU A 222 -33.13 -57.54 -39.47
C LEU A 222 -32.43 -58.01 -40.74
N GLU A 223 -33.21 -58.25 -41.79
CA GLU A 223 -32.69 -58.53 -43.13
C GLU A 223 -33.03 -57.35 -44.04
N THR A 224 -32.02 -56.84 -44.76
CA THR A 224 -32.20 -55.75 -45.72
C THR A 224 -32.94 -56.28 -46.95
N VAL A 225 -34.13 -55.74 -47.21
CA VAL A 225 -34.97 -56.09 -48.36
C VAL A 225 -34.64 -55.22 -49.56
N LEU A 226 -34.44 -53.92 -49.32
CA LEU A 226 -34.18 -52.94 -50.36
C LEU A 226 -33.25 -51.84 -49.82
N ASP A 227 -32.32 -51.44 -50.67
CA ASP A 227 -31.36 -50.36 -50.44
C ASP A 227 -31.29 -49.54 -51.72
N ILE A 228 -31.70 -48.27 -51.64
CA ILE A 228 -31.59 -47.34 -52.76
C ILE A 228 -30.88 -46.08 -52.24
N ALA A 229 -29.74 -45.79 -52.86
CA ALA A 229 -28.94 -44.61 -52.59
C ALA A 229 -28.92 -43.69 -53.82
N ALA A 230 -28.94 -42.38 -53.57
CA ALA A 230 -28.78 -41.36 -54.58
C ALA A 230 -27.35 -41.39 -55.13
N PRO A 231 -27.15 -41.07 -56.43
CA PRO A 231 -25.82 -41.01 -57.03
C PRO A 231 -24.88 -39.98 -56.37
N ALA A 232 -25.43 -39.03 -55.61
CA ALA A 232 -24.69 -37.99 -54.90
C ALA A 232 -24.01 -38.46 -53.61
N LEU A 233 -24.32 -39.67 -53.11
CA LEU A 233 -23.64 -40.21 -51.93
C LEU A 233 -22.17 -40.54 -52.23
N PRO A 234 -21.24 -40.24 -51.31
CA PRO A 234 -19.83 -40.57 -51.46
C PRO A 234 -19.61 -42.08 -51.45
N ALA A 235 -18.69 -42.58 -52.27
CA ALA A 235 -18.35 -44.00 -52.29
C ALA A 235 -17.69 -44.45 -50.96
N GLY A 236 -18.07 -45.62 -50.46
CA GLY A 236 -17.44 -46.24 -49.28
C GLY A 236 -18.07 -45.92 -47.91
N TYR A 237 -19.33 -45.45 -47.87
CA TYR A 237 -20.07 -45.32 -46.61
C TYR A 237 -20.38 -46.70 -46.00
N SER A 238 -20.44 -46.76 -44.66
CA SER A 238 -20.80 -47.98 -43.93
C SER A 238 -22.31 -48.02 -43.69
N ARG A 239 -22.92 -49.19 -43.85
CA ARG A 239 -24.32 -49.43 -43.47
C ARG A 239 -24.48 -49.73 -41.96
N ALA A 240 -23.37 -49.75 -41.23
CA ALA A 240 -23.38 -50.10 -39.81
C ALA A 240 -24.17 -49.10 -38.94
N GLY A 241 -24.21 -47.81 -39.29
CA GLY A 241 -25.04 -46.83 -38.59
C GLY A 241 -26.52 -47.11 -38.75
N ALA A 242 -26.99 -47.18 -40.00
CA ALA A 242 -28.38 -47.47 -40.32
C ALA A 242 -28.86 -48.83 -39.77
N ASN A 243 -28.05 -49.88 -39.89
CA ASN A 243 -28.35 -51.20 -39.32
C ASN A 243 -28.54 -51.15 -37.80
N ARG A 244 -27.67 -50.40 -37.09
CA ARG A 244 -27.77 -50.25 -35.63
C ARG A 244 -29.03 -49.48 -35.24
N LEU A 245 -29.32 -48.38 -35.93
CA LEU A 245 -30.51 -47.57 -35.66
C LEU A 245 -31.79 -48.37 -35.93
N ALA A 246 -31.84 -49.13 -37.03
CA ALA A 246 -32.98 -49.97 -37.36
C ALA A 246 -33.23 -51.04 -36.27
N ALA A 247 -32.18 -51.68 -35.78
CA ALA A 247 -32.28 -52.68 -34.71
C ALA A 247 -32.72 -52.06 -33.38
N GLN A 248 -32.25 -50.85 -33.05
CA GLN A 248 -32.65 -50.11 -31.84
C GLN A 248 -34.13 -49.72 -31.89
N VAL A 249 -34.60 -49.18 -33.02
CA VAL A 249 -36.00 -48.80 -33.18
C VAL A 249 -36.93 -50.01 -33.16
N LEU A 250 -36.53 -51.14 -33.76
CA LEU A 250 -37.29 -52.39 -33.64
C LEU A 250 -37.38 -52.88 -32.18
N ALA A 251 -36.29 -52.70 -31.41
CA ALA A 251 -36.25 -53.06 -29.98
C ALA A 251 -37.03 -52.09 -29.07
N GLY A 252 -37.67 -51.06 -29.63
CA GLY A 252 -38.48 -50.09 -28.89
C GLY A 252 -37.70 -48.92 -28.30
N ALA A 253 -36.53 -48.57 -28.86
CA ALA A 253 -35.80 -47.37 -28.44
C ALA A 253 -36.60 -46.09 -28.71
N GLU A 254 -36.55 -45.13 -27.77
CA GLU A 254 -37.14 -43.79 -27.95
C GLU A 254 -36.36 -42.97 -29.00
N GLU A 255 -35.07 -43.24 -29.15
CA GLU A 255 -34.20 -42.54 -30.07
C GLU A 255 -34.32 -43.13 -31.48
N THR A 256 -35.02 -42.40 -32.35
CA THR A 256 -35.29 -42.79 -33.75
C THR A 256 -34.37 -42.12 -34.77
N ARG A 257 -33.35 -41.38 -34.30
CA ARG A 257 -32.47 -40.55 -35.13
C ARG A 257 -31.03 -40.78 -34.74
N SER A 258 -30.12 -40.76 -35.70
CA SER A 258 -28.68 -40.82 -35.43
C SER A 258 -27.88 -40.05 -36.47
N VAL A 259 -26.70 -39.55 -36.07
CA VAL A 259 -25.77 -38.89 -36.98
C VAL A 259 -24.51 -39.73 -37.10
N GLU A 260 -24.10 -40.06 -38.32
CA GLU A 260 -22.83 -40.73 -38.60
C GLU A 260 -21.88 -39.79 -39.36
N THR A 261 -20.72 -39.50 -38.77
CA THR A 261 -19.73 -38.60 -39.39
C THR A 261 -18.77 -39.38 -40.27
N LEU A 262 -18.78 -39.09 -41.58
CA LEU A 262 -17.91 -39.69 -42.60
C LEU A 262 -16.58 -38.93 -42.75
N GLY A 263 -16.00 -38.47 -41.64
CA GLY A 263 -14.75 -37.71 -41.64
C GLY A 263 -14.85 -36.41 -42.43
N ALA A 264 -14.05 -36.26 -43.50
CA ALA A 264 -14.06 -35.08 -44.36
C ALA A 264 -15.18 -35.11 -45.43
N SER A 265 -15.78 -36.27 -45.69
CA SER A 265 -16.78 -36.42 -46.76
C SER A 265 -18.11 -35.78 -46.38
N GLY A 266 -18.54 -35.81 -45.12
CA GLY A 266 -19.80 -35.20 -44.69
C GLY A 266 -20.40 -35.91 -43.48
N ASP A 267 -21.67 -35.63 -43.19
CA ASP A 267 -22.44 -36.31 -42.15
C ASP A 267 -23.68 -37.00 -42.77
N LEU A 268 -23.98 -38.21 -42.32
CA LEU A 268 -25.22 -38.91 -42.63
C LEU A 268 -26.21 -38.73 -41.48
N LEU A 269 -27.38 -38.18 -41.80
CA LEU A 269 -28.48 -38.01 -40.89
C LEU A 269 -29.47 -39.14 -41.11
N HIS A 270 -29.49 -40.11 -40.20
CA HIS A 270 -30.40 -41.25 -40.25
C HIS A 270 -31.64 -40.98 -39.41
N ALA A 271 -32.81 -41.35 -39.92
CA ALA A 271 -34.02 -41.48 -39.13
C ALA A 271 -34.73 -42.80 -39.47
N ALA A 272 -35.18 -43.50 -38.45
CA ALA A 272 -35.80 -44.81 -38.57
C ALA A 272 -37.26 -44.77 -38.11
N SER A 273 -38.12 -45.51 -38.78
CA SER A 273 -39.53 -45.65 -38.43
C SER A 273 -39.99 -47.09 -38.64
N VAL A 274 -40.80 -47.60 -37.71
CA VAL A 274 -41.36 -48.95 -37.78
C VAL A 274 -42.42 -49.01 -38.87
N ILE A 275 -42.40 -50.08 -39.66
CA ILE A 275 -43.42 -50.39 -40.66
C ILE A 275 -44.40 -51.36 -40.01
N THR A 276 -45.68 -50.99 -39.95
CA THR A 276 -46.75 -51.86 -39.46
C THR A 276 -47.62 -52.32 -40.62
N SER A 277 -48.12 -53.55 -40.57
CA SER A 277 -49.05 -54.07 -41.58
C SER A 277 -50.49 -53.65 -41.27
N THR A 278 -51.18 -53.08 -42.26
CA THR A 278 -52.62 -52.78 -42.17
C THR A 278 -53.40 -54.01 -42.68
N PRO A 279 -54.33 -54.62 -41.91
CA PRO A 279 -55.13 -54.07 -40.81
C PRO A 279 -54.75 -54.58 -39.38
N GLY A 280 -53.58 -55.19 -39.20
CA GLY A 280 -53.21 -55.89 -37.95
C GLY A 280 -52.32 -55.12 -36.96
N ASP A 281 -51.79 -53.95 -37.35
CA ASP A 281 -50.80 -53.15 -36.59
C ASP A 281 -49.57 -53.96 -36.11
N VAL A 282 -49.30 -55.07 -36.80
CA VAL A 282 -48.14 -55.92 -36.53
C VAL A 282 -46.93 -55.26 -37.18
N VAL A 283 -45.87 -55.04 -36.41
CA VAL A 283 -44.59 -54.55 -36.95
C VAL A 283 -44.04 -55.60 -37.91
N THR A 284 -43.90 -55.26 -39.18
CA THR A 284 -43.37 -56.14 -40.24
C THR A 284 -41.94 -55.79 -40.62
N GLY A 285 -41.49 -54.57 -40.33
CA GLY A 285 -40.16 -54.11 -40.69
C GLY A 285 -39.81 -52.73 -40.12
N VAL A 286 -38.68 -52.20 -40.56
CA VAL A 286 -38.22 -50.85 -40.24
C VAL A 286 -37.73 -50.20 -41.54
N VAL A 287 -38.07 -48.94 -41.76
CA VAL A 287 -37.46 -48.12 -42.82
C VAL A 287 -36.49 -47.14 -42.19
N VAL A 288 -35.30 -47.03 -42.77
CA VAL A 288 -34.31 -46.00 -42.43
C VAL A 288 -34.19 -45.06 -43.61
N ALA A 289 -34.60 -43.81 -43.40
CA ALA A 289 -34.33 -42.73 -44.31
C ALA A 289 -33.01 -42.06 -43.90
N THR A 290 -32.16 -41.79 -44.89
CA THR A 290 -30.88 -41.12 -44.69
C THR A 290 -30.79 -39.91 -45.60
N ASP A 291 -30.39 -38.78 -45.03
CA ASP A 291 -29.93 -37.64 -45.81
C ASP A 291 -28.44 -37.42 -45.58
N TYR A 292 -27.77 -36.88 -46.60
CA TYR A 292 -26.34 -36.67 -46.57
C TYR A 292 -26.04 -35.18 -46.63
N LEU A 293 -25.45 -34.68 -45.55
CA LEU A 293 -24.94 -33.32 -45.51
C LEU A 293 -23.53 -33.29 -46.09
N THR A 294 -23.38 -32.57 -47.22
CA THR A 294 -22.14 -32.51 -47.98
C THR A 294 -20.96 -32.02 -47.14
N GLY A 295 -19.76 -32.50 -47.48
CA GLY A 295 -18.52 -32.18 -46.77
C GLY A 295 -18.27 -30.68 -46.59
N ASP A 296 -18.62 -29.85 -47.57
CA ASP A 296 -18.47 -28.40 -47.46
C ASP A 296 -19.34 -27.77 -46.36
N MET A 297 -20.60 -28.21 -46.23
CA MET A 297 -21.51 -27.67 -45.23
C MET A 297 -21.24 -28.29 -43.85
N ALA A 298 -21.00 -29.61 -43.79
CA ALA A 298 -20.62 -30.28 -42.56
C ALA A 298 -19.27 -29.78 -42.02
N ALA A 299 -18.31 -29.44 -42.89
CA ALA A 299 -17.04 -28.84 -42.48
C ALA A 299 -17.21 -27.38 -42.03
N ARG A 300 -18.09 -26.59 -42.66
CA ARG A 300 -18.38 -25.20 -42.22
C ARG A 300 -19.07 -25.19 -40.86
N SER A 301 -20.06 -26.05 -40.65
CA SER A 301 -20.75 -26.21 -39.36
C SER A 301 -19.75 -26.59 -38.25
N ARG A 302 -18.95 -27.64 -38.46
CA ARG A 302 -17.92 -28.06 -37.49
C ARG A 302 -16.87 -26.99 -37.23
N ARG A 303 -16.41 -26.26 -38.25
CA ARG A 303 -15.50 -25.13 -38.06
C ARG A 303 -16.13 -24.01 -37.22
N MET A 304 -17.43 -23.78 -37.36
CA MET A 304 -18.16 -22.79 -36.56
C MET A 304 -18.23 -23.21 -35.09
N THR A 305 -18.59 -24.47 -34.82
CA THR A 305 -18.65 -25.02 -33.46
C THR A 305 -17.27 -25.05 -32.82
N GLN A 306 -16.25 -25.49 -33.55
CA GLN A 306 -14.87 -25.48 -33.06
C GLN A 306 -14.36 -24.06 -32.77
N ALA A 307 -14.65 -23.09 -33.65
CA ALA A 307 -14.30 -21.69 -33.42
C ALA A 307 -15.01 -21.10 -32.19
N PHE A 308 -16.25 -21.51 -31.91
CA PHE A 308 -16.99 -21.12 -30.71
C PHE A 308 -16.40 -21.77 -29.44
N GLU A 309 -16.02 -23.05 -29.50
CA GLU A 309 -15.34 -23.73 -28.40
C GLU A 309 -13.97 -23.12 -28.09
N ASP A 310 -13.14 -22.88 -29.12
CA ASP A 310 -11.84 -22.22 -28.99
C ASP A 310 -11.98 -20.81 -28.41
N TYR A 311 -12.97 -20.05 -28.87
CA TYR A 311 -13.28 -18.73 -28.32
C TYR A 311 -13.69 -18.81 -26.84
N ASN A 312 -14.54 -19.78 -26.48
CA ASN A 312 -14.95 -19.98 -25.08
C ASN A 312 -13.77 -20.37 -24.20
N GLN A 313 -12.82 -21.18 -24.68
CA GLN A 313 -11.58 -21.48 -23.95
C GLN A 313 -10.76 -20.21 -23.69
N LEU A 314 -10.59 -19.33 -24.70
CA LEU A 314 -9.92 -18.05 -24.50
C LEU A 314 -10.67 -17.14 -23.51
N ARG A 315 -12.00 -17.19 -23.51
CA ARG A 315 -12.85 -16.41 -22.60
C ARG A 315 -12.67 -16.80 -21.13
N VAL A 316 -12.39 -18.07 -20.83
CA VAL A 316 -12.10 -18.54 -19.46
C VAL A 316 -10.86 -17.84 -18.87
N LEU A 317 -9.90 -17.47 -19.73
CA LEU A 317 -8.67 -16.77 -19.33
C LEU A 317 -8.90 -15.31 -18.90
N LYS A 318 -10.06 -14.71 -19.18
CA LYS A 318 -10.39 -13.31 -18.78
C LYS A 318 -10.30 -13.11 -17.27
N ARG A 319 -10.86 -14.05 -16.48
CA ARG A 319 -10.92 -13.94 -15.02
C ARG A 319 -9.53 -13.85 -14.37
N PRO A 320 -8.59 -14.77 -14.66
CA PRO A 320 -7.24 -14.66 -14.12
C PRO A 320 -6.50 -13.41 -14.62
N LEU A 321 -6.71 -12.97 -15.87
CA LEU A 321 -6.13 -11.72 -16.39
C LEU A 321 -6.53 -10.51 -15.56
N THR A 322 -7.82 -10.29 -15.31
CA THR A 322 -8.30 -9.16 -14.48
C THR A 322 -7.68 -9.21 -13.08
N GLY A 323 -7.59 -10.39 -12.47
CA GLY A 323 -6.98 -10.57 -11.16
C GLY A 323 -5.48 -10.25 -11.12
N VAL A 324 -4.71 -10.69 -12.13
CA VAL A 324 -3.28 -10.38 -12.26
C VAL A 324 -3.05 -8.89 -12.42
N TYR A 325 -3.85 -8.21 -13.25
CA TYR A 325 -3.71 -6.76 -13.43
C TYR A 325 -4.11 -5.95 -12.19
N LEU A 326 -5.19 -6.34 -11.52
CA LEU A 326 -5.58 -5.70 -10.26
C LEU A 326 -4.48 -5.86 -9.20
N SER A 327 -3.91 -7.07 -9.11
CA SER A 327 -2.77 -7.34 -8.22
C SER A 327 -1.55 -6.50 -8.59
N PHE A 328 -1.22 -6.36 -9.87
CA PHE A 328 -0.12 -5.50 -10.30
C PHE A 328 -0.30 -4.04 -9.84
N PHE A 329 -1.47 -3.44 -10.07
CA PHE A 329 -1.75 -2.07 -9.61
C PHE A 329 -1.76 -1.94 -8.09
N LEU A 330 -2.28 -2.96 -7.40
CA LEU A 330 -2.27 -3.00 -5.94
C LEU A 330 -0.84 -3.08 -5.40
N MET A 331 0.00 -3.96 -5.97
CA MET A 331 1.40 -4.13 -5.58
C MET A 331 2.21 -2.85 -5.78
N VAL A 332 2.07 -2.19 -6.94
CA VAL A 332 2.73 -0.90 -7.22
C VAL A 332 2.26 0.17 -6.22
N THR A 333 0.96 0.27 -5.98
CA THR A 333 0.37 1.20 -5.00
C THR A 333 0.92 0.96 -3.59
N LEU A 334 0.97 -0.30 -3.15
CA LEU A 334 1.51 -0.69 -1.85
C LEU A 334 3.02 -0.38 -1.75
N MET A 335 3.80 -0.61 -2.81
CA MET A 335 5.23 -0.26 -2.84
C MET A 335 5.45 1.25 -2.68
N ILE A 336 4.66 2.05 -3.40
CA ILE A 336 4.69 3.52 -3.27
C ILE A 336 4.36 3.92 -1.83
N LEU A 337 3.35 3.30 -1.20
CA LEU A 337 2.96 3.62 0.17
C LEU A 337 4.02 3.23 1.20
N VAL A 338 4.66 2.06 1.05
CA VAL A 338 5.77 1.63 1.89
C VAL A 338 6.94 2.61 1.74
N GLY A 339 7.32 2.94 0.51
CA GLY A 339 8.40 3.89 0.20
C GLY A 339 8.13 5.29 0.76
N ALA A 340 6.91 5.80 0.58
CA ALA A 340 6.48 7.08 1.12
C ALA A 340 6.50 7.12 2.65
N THR A 341 6.01 6.06 3.29
CA THR A 341 6.03 5.94 4.75
C THR A 341 7.46 5.93 5.28
N TRP A 342 8.34 5.14 4.66
CA TRP A 342 9.75 5.05 5.05
C TRP A 342 10.46 6.39 4.86
N MET A 343 10.31 7.02 3.69
CA MET A 343 10.88 8.33 3.37
C MET A 343 10.37 9.42 4.33
N GLY A 344 9.08 9.43 4.66
CA GLY A 344 8.50 10.39 5.59
C GLY A 344 9.05 10.28 6.99
N LEU A 345 9.24 9.06 7.50
CA LEU A 345 9.85 8.85 8.81
C LEU A 345 11.33 9.23 8.81
N TYR A 346 12.04 8.94 7.72
CA TYR A 346 13.43 9.31 7.52
C TYR A 346 13.61 10.82 7.53
N LEU A 347 12.90 11.56 6.66
CA LEU A 347 12.92 13.04 6.62
C LEU A 347 12.51 13.64 7.95
N ALA A 348 11.45 13.10 8.56
CA ALA A 348 10.99 13.61 9.85
C ALA A 348 12.08 13.47 10.93
N LYS A 349 12.83 12.38 10.97
CA LYS A 349 13.95 12.22 11.91
C LYS A 349 15.12 13.13 11.55
N ARG A 350 15.50 13.19 10.27
CA ARG A 350 16.62 13.99 9.75
C ARG A 350 16.45 15.48 10.01
N ILE A 351 15.22 16.00 9.94
CA ILE A 351 14.93 17.42 10.20
C ILE A 351 14.73 17.69 11.70
N THR A 352 13.98 16.84 12.41
CA THR A 352 13.61 17.15 13.81
C THR A 352 14.77 17.02 14.79
N GLN A 353 15.75 16.15 14.54
CA GLN A 353 16.85 15.92 15.47
C GLN A 353 17.80 17.15 15.58
N PRO A 354 18.33 17.73 14.48
CA PRO A 354 19.13 18.96 14.54
C PRO A 354 18.40 20.13 15.18
N VAL A 355 17.12 20.33 14.80
CA VAL A 355 16.29 21.42 15.33
C VAL A 355 16.06 21.27 16.84
N GLN A 356 15.87 20.04 17.34
CA GLN A 356 15.73 19.79 18.78
C GLN A 356 17.03 20.09 19.55
N MET A 357 18.19 19.77 18.98
CA MET A 357 19.49 20.04 19.61
C MET A 357 19.76 21.54 19.69
N LEU A 358 19.55 22.28 18.59
CA LEU A 358 19.67 23.74 18.57
C LEU A 358 18.70 24.41 19.55
N ALA A 359 17.43 23.97 19.57
CA ALA A 359 16.43 24.50 20.51
C ALA A 359 16.74 24.16 21.98
N ALA A 360 17.47 23.07 22.26
CA ALA A 360 17.95 22.76 23.60
C ALA A 360 19.15 23.65 23.98
N ALA A 361 20.14 23.78 23.10
CA ALA A 361 21.32 24.62 23.32
C ALA A 361 20.94 26.11 23.49
N ALA A 362 20.00 26.62 22.69
CA ALA A 362 19.50 27.99 22.82
C ALA A 362 18.85 28.25 24.19
N ARG A 363 18.14 27.26 24.76
CA ARG A 363 17.58 27.35 26.10
C ARG A 363 18.66 27.36 27.20
N GLU A 364 19.71 26.59 27.04
CA GLU A 364 20.86 26.59 27.96
C GLU A 364 21.62 27.94 27.92
N ILE A 365 21.83 28.50 26.73
CA ILE A 365 22.38 29.85 26.54
C ILE A 365 21.50 30.90 27.22
N GLY A 366 20.18 30.83 27.03
CA GLY A 366 19.21 31.71 27.68
C GLY A 366 19.20 31.58 29.21
N ALA A 367 19.57 30.41 29.75
CA ALA A 367 19.75 30.19 31.19
C ALA A 367 21.11 30.71 31.72
N GLY A 368 21.93 31.33 30.86
CA GLY A 368 23.20 31.94 31.24
C GLY A 368 24.42 31.02 31.10
N ARG A 369 24.25 29.79 30.57
CA ARG A 369 25.35 28.85 30.32
C ARG A 369 25.86 29.03 28.89
N LEU A 370 26.88 29.86 28.73
CA LEU A 370 27.38 30.30 27.42
C LEU A 370 28.45 29.38 26.82
N ASP A 371 28.96 28.41 27.57
CA ASP A 371 30.02 27.49 27.10
C ASP A 371 29.47 26.27 26.35
N GLN A 372 28.27 26.38 25.77
CA GLN A 372 27.65 25.30 24.99
C GLN A 372 28.15 25.31 23.56
N HIS A 373 28.78 24.22 23.12
CA HIS A 373 29.22 24.02 21.74
C HIS A 373 28.50 22.83 21.11
N LEU A 374 27.95 23.03 19.92
CA LEU A 374 27.31 21.97 19.15
C LEU A 374 28.25 21.49 18.04
N GLU A 375 28.51 20.19 17.98
CA GLU A 375 29.26 19.61 16.86
C GLU A 375 28.40 19.57 15.59
N PRO A 376 28.89 20.06 14.44
CA PRO A 376 28.19 19.94 13.16
C PRO A 376 28.00 18.47 12.78
N GLN A 377 26.76 17.98 12.77
CA GLN A 377 26.44 16.59 12.43
C GLN A 377 26.23 16.35 10.93
N SER A 378 26.21 17.40 10.12
CA SER A 378 25.90 17.34 8.69
C SER A 378 26.61 18.47 7.95
N ASN A 379 27.05 18.21 6.71
CA ASN A 379 27.66 19.21 5.82
C ASN A 379 26.60 19.90 4.93
N ASP A 380 25.37 20.06 5.44
CA ASP A 380 24.25 20.70 4.76
C ASP A 380 23.87 22.02 5.45
N GLU A 381 22.70 22.57 5.12
CA GLU A 381 22.20 23.82 5.68
C GLU A 381 22.06 23.77 7.21
N PHE A 382 21.88 22.58 7.80
CA PHE A 382 21.85 22.41 9.26
C PHE A 382 23.26 22.46 9.87
N GLY A 383 24.29 22.07 9.11
CA GLY A 383 25.69 22.29 9.48
C GLY A 383 26.01 23.78 9.56
N ALA A 384 25.69 24.53 8.51
CA ALA A 384 25.87 25.98 8.47
C ALA A 384 25.10 26.70 9.60
N LEU A 385 23.89 26.25 9.91
CA LEU A 385 23.12 26.78 11.04
C LEU A 385 23.78 26.49 12.40
N THR A 386 24.42 25.33 12.55
CA THR A 386 25.15 24.94 13.76
C THR A 386 26.39 25.82 13.94
N GLU A 387 27.13 26.07 12.87
CA GLU A 387 28.29 26.98 12.88
C GLU A 387 27.89 28.41 13.23
N ALA A 388 26.83 28.94 12.60
CA ALA A 388 26.29 30.27 12.91
C ALA A 388 25.83 30.39 14.37
N PHE A 389 25.19 29.35 14.91
CA PHE A 389 24.80 29.29 16.32
C PHE A 389 26.02 29.32 17.25
N ASN A 390 27.06 28.53 16.95
CA ASN A 390 28.30 28.50 17.74
C ASN A 390 29.03 29.86 17.71
N ALA A 391 29.05 30.54 16.56
CA ALA A 391 29.63 31.88 16.43
C ALA A 391 28.89 32.88 17.33
N MET A 392 27.55 32.91 17.27
CA MET A 392 26.72 33.74 18.14
C MET A 392 26.95 33.44 19.62
N ALA A 393 27.01 32.17 20.01
CA ALA A 393 27.28 31.76 21.40
C ALA A 393 28.64 32.27 21.89
N GLY A 394 29.69 32.18 21.05
CA GLY A 394 31.01 32.71 21.32
C GLY A 394 31.04 34.23 21.47
N GLU A 395 30.36 34.97 20.58
CA GLU A 395 30.22 36.43 20.68
C GLU A 395 29.51 36.84 21.97
N LEU A 396 28.43 36.14 22.36
CA LEU A 396 27.71 36.43 23.59
C LEU A 396 28.56 36.13 24.84
N ALA A 397 29.31 35.03 24.84
CA ALA A 397 30.27 34.68 25.90
C ALA A 397 31.34 35.76 26.07
N THR A 398 31.93 36.23 24.97
CA THR A 398 32.96 37.28 25.00
C THR A 398 32.38 38.63 25.41
N SER A 399 31.18 38.98 24.97
CA SER A 399 30.47 40.20 25.37
C SER A 399 30.19 40.21 26.88
N ARG A 400 29.67 39.11 27.43
CA ARG A 400 29.43 38.98 28.88
C ARG A 400 30.71 39.12 29.70
N ARG A 401 31.79 38.45 29.30
CA ARG A 401 33.11 38.58 29.96
C ARG A 401 33.64 40.01 29.89
N ARG A 402 33.34 40.75 28.82
CA ARG A 402 33.72 42.17 28.67
C ARG A 402 32.95 43.05 29.65
N VAL A 403 31.63 42.83 29.76
CA VAL A 403 30.79 43.54 30.74
C VAL A 403 31.27 43.24 32.17
N GLU A 404 31.49 41.98 32.54
CA GLU A 404 31.97 41.59 33.88
C GLU A 404 33.36 42.18 34.20
N ARG A 405 34.27 42.25 33.22
CA ARG A 405 35.55 42.94 33.41
C ARG A 405 35.37 44.44 33.63
N SER A 406 34.48 45.08 32.86
CA SER A 406 34.23 46.51 33.01
C SER A 406 33.60 46.87 34.35
N THR A 407 32.73 46.01 34.89
CA THR A 407 32.15 46.20 36.23
C THR A 407 33.20 46.06 37.32
N ILE A 408 34.10 45.08 37.23
CA ILE A 408 35.21 44.92 38.19
C ILE A 408 36.16 46.13 38.13
N GLU A 409 36.45 46.65 36.94
CA GLU A 409 37.30 47.84 36.79
C GLU A 409 36.63 49.09 37.37
N LEU A 410 35.32 49.26 37.13
CA LEU A 410 34.53 50.34 37.70
C LEU A 410 34.50 50.27 39.24
N GLU A 411 34.29 49.10 39.82
CA GLU A 411 34.34 48.89 41.27
C GLU A 411 35.72 49.23 41.84
N ARG A 412 36.80 48.79 41.19
CA ARG A 412 38.17 49.15 41.61
C ARG A 412 38.40 50.65 41.60
N LYS A 413 37.98 51.34 40.53
CA LYS A 413 38.07 52.80 40.44
C LYS A 413 37.21 53.48 41.51
N HIS A 414 36.04 52.93 41.82
CA HIS A 414 35.18 53.46 42.87
C HIS A 414 35.87 53.40 44.24
N VAL A 415 36.46 52.24 44.58
CA VAL A 415 37.22 52.05 45.83
C VAL A 415 38.44 52.98 45.88
N GLU A 416 39.15 53.19 44.77
CA GLU A 416 40.29 54.12 44.71
C GLU A 416 39.84 55.56 44.97
N VAL A 417 38.77 56.01 44.31
CA VAL A 417 38.20 57.36 44.49
C VAL A 417 37.72 57.56 45.93
N GLU A 418 37.02 56.58 46.51
CA GLU A 418 36.60 56.64 47.91
C GLU A 418 37.78 56.67 48.88
N GLY A 419 38.82 55.86 48.64
CA GLY A 419 40.05 55.85 49.41
C GLY A 419 40.74 57.22 49.37
N ARG A 420 40.83 57.83 48.17
CA ARG A 420 41.38 59.18 47.98
C ARG A 420 40.56 60.24 48.71
N ARG A 421 39.23 60.16 48.65
CA ARG A 421 38.32 61.06 49.37
C ARG A 421 38.53 60.95 50.89
N ARG A 422 38.55 59.74 51.43
CA ARG A 422 38.75 59.47 52.86
C ARG A 422 40.12 59.94 53.37
N TYR A 423 41.17 59.78 52.54
CA TYR A 423 42.50 60.29 52.85
C TYR A 423 42.52 61.82 52.96
N ILE A 424 41.89 62.52 51.99
CA ILE A 424 41.77 63.99 52.03
C ILE A 424 40.96 64.43 53.26
N GLU A 425 39.83 63.81 53.55
CA GLU A 425 39.01 64.11 54.74
C GLU A 425 39.82 63.91 56.04
N THR A 426 40.57 62.82 56.15
CA THR A 426 41.40 62.53 57.34
C THR A 426 42.54 63.54 57.51
N ILE A 427 43.19 63.93 56.41
CA ILE A 427 44.21 64.98 56.41
C ILE A 427 43.62 66.31 56.87
N LEU A 428 42.52 66.74 56.24
CA LEU A 428 41.86 67.99 56.59
C LEU A 428 41.45 67.99 58.07
N GLU A 429 41.01 66.86 58.60
CA GLU A 429 40.59 66.75 60.01
C GLU A 429 41.76 66.78 61.00
N ARG A 430 42.95 66.30 60.60
CA ARG A 430 44.15 66.23 61.47
C ARG A 430 45.14 67.39 61.31
N ILE A 431 45.09 68.17 60.24
CA ILE A 431 45.94 69.35 60.08
C ILE A 431 45.63 70.35 61.21
N THR A 432 46.66 70.87 61.87
CA THR A 432 46.57 71.86 62.95
C THR A 432 46.11 73.25 62.48
N THR A 433 46.18 73.51 61.17
CA THR A 433 45.64 74.72 60.52
C THR A 433 44.12 74.61 60.36
N GLY A 434 43.40 75.65 60.77
CA GLY A 434 41.96 75.74 60.54
C GLY A 434 41.64 75.93 59.05
N VAL A 435 40.82 75.03 58.49
CA VAL A 435 40.34 75.10 57.10
C VAL A 435 38.82 75.30 57.11
N ILE A 436 38.39 76.38 56.47
CA ILE A 436 36.97 76.72 56.26
C ILE A 436 36.78 76.91 54.75
N SER A 437 35.87 76.15 54.15
CA SER A 437 35.44 76.34 52.77
C SER A 437 34.10 77.05 52.73
N ILE A 438 33.90 77.88 51.69
CA ILE A 438 32.66 78.63 51.45
C ILE A 438 32.14 78.36 50.05
N ASP A 439 30.83 78.45 49.86
CA ASP A 439 30.21 78.39 48.53
C ASP A 439 30.27 79.74 47.80
N ALA A 440 29.75 79.77 46.57
CA ALA A 440 29.69 80.98 45.76
C ALA A 440 28.80 82.09 46.37
N ALA A 441 27.90 81.76 47.30
CA ALA A 441 27.04 82.69 48.02
C ALA A 441 27.66 83.19 49.34
N GLY A 442 28.82 82.65 49.73
CA GLY A 442 29.55 83.01 50.95
C GLY A 442 29.08 82.29 52.21
N ALA A 443 28.32 81.19 52.09
CA ALA A 443 27.96 80.32 53.21
C ALA A 443 29.04 79.26 53.46
N VAL A 444 29.26 78.88 54.72
CA VAL A 444 30.27 77.89 55.12
C VAL A 444 29.85 76.49 54.68
N THR A 445 30.64 75.83 53.83
CA THR A 445 30.36 74.48 53.30
C THR A 445 31.09 73.38 54.06
N THR A 446 32.30 73.64 54.55
CA THR A 446 33.11 72.66 55.29
C THR A 446 33.97 73.37 56.33
N ILE A 447 34.07 72.80 57.53
CA ILE A 447 34.92 73.29 58.62
C ILE A 447 35.61 72.08 59.27
N ASN A 448 36.94 72.12 59.39
CA ASN A 448 37.71 71.03 60.02
C ASN A 448 37.80 71.20 61.55
N SER A 449 38.11 70.11 62.27
CA SER A 449 38.20 70.14 63.74
C SER A 449 39.22 71.15 64.29
N ALA A 450 40.29 71.44 63.55
CA ALA A 450 41.26 72.47 63.95
C ALA A 450 40.70 73.89 63.86
N ALA A 451 39.91 74.23 62.83
CA ALA A 451 39.21 75.50 62.75
C ALA A 451 38.18 75.63 63.87
N GLN A 452 37.47 74.55 64.20
CA GLN A 452 36.54 74.52 65.34
C GLN A 452 37.25 74.80 66.66
N ARG A 453 38.40 74.16 66.92
CA ARG A 453 39.19 74.39 68.14
C ARG A 453 39.84 75.77 68.19
N LEU A 454 40.45 76.22 67.09
CA LEU A 454 41.14 77.51 67.02
C LEU A 454 40.18 78.70 67.10
N LEU A 455 38.97 78.55 66.57
CA LEU A 455 37.97 79.61 66.53
C LEU A 455 36.86 79.46 67.59
N GLY A 456 36.84 78.35 68.35
CA GLY A 456 35.81 78.05 69.33
C GLY A 456 34.41 77.91 68.72
N LEU A 457 34.31 77.32 67.52
CA LEU A 457 33.08 77.21 66.74
C LEU A 457 32.54 75.77 66.72
N ASP A 458 31.24 75.60 66.95
CA ASP A 458 30.56 74.31 66.85
C ASP A 458 30.26 73.89 65.40
N ARG A 459 29.96 72.60 65.19
CA ARG A 459 29.63 72.03 63.88
C ARG A 459 28.34 72.59 63.25
N HIS A 460 27.51 73.26 64.04
CA HIS A 460 26.24 73.89 63.63
C HIS A 460 26.41 75.16 62.78
N VAL A 461 27.65 75.58 62.53
CA VAL A 461 28.01 76.76 61.73
C VAL A 461 28.01 76.48 60.22
N VAL A 462 28.03 75.20 59.82
CA VAL A 462 27.92 74.78 58.41
C VAL A 462 26.55 75.16 57.85
N GLY A 463 26.52 75.86 56.71
CA GLY A 463 25.32 76.40 56.07
C GLY A 463 24.99 77.86 56.42
N GLN A 464 25.70 78.48 57.37
CA GLN A 464 25.50 79.89 57.73
C GLN A 464 26.41 80.83 56.92
N PRO A 465 26.00 82.09 56.64
CA PRO A 465 26.85 83.07 55.97
C PRO A 465 28.11 83.36 56.79
N LEU A 466 29.30 83.26 56.18
CA LEU A 466 30.59 83.45 56.87
C LEU A 466 30.66 84.76 57.68
N ARG A 467 29.98 85.80 57.18
CA ARG A 467 29.90 87.11 57.82
C ARG A 467 29.24 87.09 59.20
N GLN A 468 28.22 86.24 59.42
CA GLN A 468 27.54 86.14 60.72
C GLN A 468 28.38 85.39 61.75
N VAL A 469 29.17 84.42 61.30
CA VAL A 469 30.00 83.56 62.16
C VAL A 469 31.13 84.35 62.84
N PHE A 470 31.77 85.27 62.11
CA PHE A 470 32.94 86.02 62.59
C PHE A 470 32.61 87.37 63.25
N GLN A 471 31.33 87.68 63.50
CA GLN A 471 30.90 88.92 64.17
C GLN A 471 30.95 88.87 65.72
N ARG A 472 31.39 87.76 66.33
CA ARG A 472 31.63 87.68 67.78
C ARG A 472 32.94 88.42 68.16
N PRO A 473 33.00 89.14 69.30
CA PRO A 473 34.04 90.15 69.60
C PRO A 473 35.48 89.64 69.81
N VAL A 474 35.74 88.34 69.62
CA VAL A 474 37.03 87.69 69.91
C VAL A 474 38.00 87.72 68.71
N PHE A 475 37.55 88.02 67.49
CA PHE A 475 38.36 87.83 66.27
C PHE A 475 38.69 89.09 65.45
N SER A 476 38.45 90.30 65.98
CA SER A 476 38.51 91.56 65.21
C SER A 476 39.90 92.06 64.79
N ARG A 477 41.00 91.32 65.06
CA ARG A 477 42.37 91.83 64.82
C ARG A 477 43.30 91.01 63.92
N SER A 478 42.89 89.88 63.33
CA SER A 478 43.89 89.03 62.64
C SER A 478 43.36 88.09 61.55
N VAL A 479 42.43 88.55 60.70
CA VAL A 479 42.01 87.78 59.50
C VAL A 479 42.40 88.53 58.23
N ARG A 480 43.35 87.98 57.46
CA ARG A 480 43.71 88.46 56.12
C ARG A 480 43.38 87.33 55.12
N CYS A 481 42.24 87.44 54.44
CA CYS A 481 41.84 86.48 53.42
C CYS A 481 42.72 86.62 52.18
N SER A 482 43.36 85.51 51.77
CA SER A 482 44.02 85.41 50.47
C SER A 482 43.04 84.79 49.46
N PRO A 483 42.75 85.42 48.32
CA PRO A 483 41.81 84.88 47.35
C PRO A 483 42.41 83.64 46.65
N GLY A 484 41.87 82.47 46.96
CA GLY A 484 42.19 81.23 46.26
C GLY A 484 41.73 81.28 44.80
N ARG A 485 42.63 80.89 43.88
CA ARG A 485 42.39 80.84 42.43
C ARG A 485 41.12 80.06 42.10
N ARG A 486 40.19 80.69 41.39
CA ARG A 486 39.14 80.01 40.62
C ARG A 486 39.82 79.08 39.60
N ARG A 487 39.53 77.78 39.66
CA ARG A 487 39.70 76.89 38.50
C ARG A 487 38.35 76.83 37.78
N ALA A 488 38.31 77.37 36.57
CA ALA A 488 37.34 76.97 35.56
C ALA A 488 37.88 75.70 34.90
N GLY A 489 37.00 74.72 34.67
CA GLY A 489 37.32 73.38 34.15
C GLY A 489 36.44 72.36 34.80
#